data_AF-A0A8C6QKF0-F1
#
_entry.id   AF-A0A8C6QKF0-F1
#
_cell.length_a   1.000
_cell.length_b   1.000
_cell.length_c   1.000
_cell.angle_alpha   90.00
_cell.angle_beta   90.00
_cell.angle_gamma   90.00
#
_symmetry.space_group_name_H-M   'P 1'
#
loop_
_entity.id
_entity.type
_entity.pdbx_description
1 polymer ?
#
loop_
_entity_poly.entity_id
_entity_poly.type
_entity_poly.pdbx_seq_one_letter_code
_entity_poly.pdbx_strand_id
1 'polypeptide(L)'
;NASLMWGGWAAETFDAGDSGSQATSPAVPWAAFPAVSGVHLSPASPELVLDHEHSPPSIACLSTDAIISSAEDAHADNGLGSQTIPKAQIEQSMHTHLNIPLFPLDLTDEMSSGAIALVDESEGPGADVSNTQLQQKISSLETKLKASEEEKQRIKKDVESLMEKHSVLEKGFLMDREQEAVSFQDRYRELQEKHKQELEDMRKAGHEALSIIVDEYKALLQSSVKQQVEAIEKQYVSAIEKQAQRCEKLLQAQHQRLLEVLDTEKELLRGNIQEALAQQSQEQKEILGKCLEEETQRNRDMLESAAKLEKEAVKDVVMKAVEEERKSLEKVHAEERELWKTEHAKDQEKVAQAIQMAVQEQRKISQEAVKAAIIEEQKRSEKAMEEAVKRTRDELVEYVREQQRLDQVTRQRSLSSLELFLSCAQKQLSALIATEPVDIE
;
A
#
# COMPACT_ATOMS: atom_id res chain seq x y z
N ASN A 1 15.74 -32.68 15.91
CA ASN A 1 17.19 -32.59 15.66
C ASN A 1 17.56 -31.12 15.51
N ALA A 2 18.40 -30.63 16.44
CA ALA A 2 19.14 -29.36 16.48
C ALA A 2 18.32 -28.08 16.18
N SER A 3 17.92 -27.24 17.16
CA SER A 3 18.71 -26.54 18.18
C SER A 3 19.83 -25.68 17.58
N LEU A 4 19.56 -24.38 17.43
CA LEU A 4 20.53 -23.31 17.70
C LEU A 4 19.76 -22.10 18.24
N MET A 5 20.24 -21.66 19.39
CA MET A 5 19.72 -20.70 20.35
C MET A 5 20.77 -19.60 20.47
N TRP A 6 20.42 -18.46 21.09
CA TRP A 6 21.25 -17.30 21.46
C TRP A 6 21.46 -16.30 20.32
N GLY A 7 21.19 -15.00 20.45
CA GLY A 7 21.20 -14.06 21.58
C GLY A 7 21.80 -12.76 21.00
N GLY A 8 21.56 -11.55 21.43
CA GLY A 8 20.85 -10.98 22.56
C GLY A 8 20.77 -9.47 22.31
N TRP A 9 19.85 -8.82 23.02
CA TRP A 9 19.75 -7.38 23.10
C TRP A 9 21.00 -6.79 23.76
N ALA A 10 21.54 -5.73 23.17
CA ALA A 10 22.49 -4.84 23.82
C ALA A 10 21.90 -3.42 23.80
N ALA A 11 21.41 -3.02 24.97
CA ALA A 11 21.25 -1.63 25.34
C ALA A 11 22.57 -1.18 25.97
N GLU A 12 23.18 -0.12 25.42
CA GLU A 12 24.21 0.70 26.08
C GLU A 12 23.83 2.15 25.75
N THR A 13 23.10 2.79 26.67
CA THR A 13 23.61 3.83 27.59
C THR A 13 24.05 5.10 26.88
N PHE A 14 23.12 6.06 26.91
CA PHE A 14 23.35 7.49 26.74
C PHE A 14 24.43 7.96 27.72
N ASP A 15 25.51 8.55 27.21
CA ASP A 15 26.39 9.42 28.00
C ASP A 15 26.19 10.85 27.51
N ALA A 16 25.82 11.72 28.45
CA ALA A 16 25.55 13.12 28.22
C ALA A 16 26.83 13.92 28.54
N GLY A 17 27.47 14.47 27.51
CA GLY A 17 28.69 15.27 27.61
C GLY A 17 28.69 16.45 26.64
N ASP A 18 27.94 17.48 27.03
CA ASP A 18 28.02 18.92 26.77
C ASP A 18 28.73 19.51 25.51
N SER A 19 27.99 20.48 24.93
CA SER A 19 28.38 21.65 24.13
C SER A 19 28.55 21.52 22.60
N GLY A 20 27.60 22.10 21.87
CA GLY A 20 27.78 22.46 20.47
C GLY A 20 26.50 22.46 19.64
N SER A 21 25.64 23.47 19.83
CA SER A 21 24.43 23.69 19.04
C SER A 21 24.73 23.81 17.54
N GLN A 22 24.26 22.87 16.72
CA GLN A 22 23.81 23.19 15.37
C GLN A 22 22.81 22.14 14.88
N ALA A 23 21.59 22.61 14.61
CA ALA A 23 20.53 21.81 14.04
C ALA A 23 20.85 21.45 12.58
N THR A 24 20.84 20.15 12.27
CA THR A 24 20.70 19.66 10.90
C THR A 24 19.77 18.46 10.91
N SER A 25 18.61 18.65 10.28
CA SER A 25 17.63 17.60 9.98
C SER A 25 18.25 16.47 9.15
N PRO A 26 17.75 15.22 9.23
CA PRO A 26 18.30 14.12 8.45
C PRO A 26 17.97 14.32 6.96
N ALA A 27 19.02 14.29 6.13
CA ALA A 27 18.92 14.37 4.68
C ALA A 27 18.31 13.07 4.11
N VAL A 28 17.36 13.24 3.19
CA VAL A 28 16.71 12.16 2.43
C VAL A 28 17.74 11.47 1.51
N PRO A 29 17.77 10.13 1.37
CA PRO A 29 18.92 9.38 0.85
C PRO A 29 19.14 9.44 -0.67
N TRP A 30 18.42 10.28 -1.41
CA TRP A 30 18.33 10.13 -2.88
C TRP A 30 19.35 10.97 -3.66
N ALA A 31 20.15 11.80 -2.97
CA ALA A 31 21.21 12.60 -3.59
C ALA A 31 22.58 11.89 -3.46
N ALA A 32 22.75 10.76 -4.13
CA ALA A 32 24.05 10.15 -4.36
C ALA A 32 24.23 9.90 -5.86
N PHE A 33 24.95 10.80 -6.54
CA PHE A 33 25.47 10.56 -7.89
C PHE A 33 26.88 9.97 -7.80
N PRO A 34 27.25 8.97 -8.61
CA PRO A 34 28.60 8.43 -8.58
C PRO A 34 29.57 9.41 -9.25
N ALA A 35 30.61 9.78 -8.51
CA ALA A 35 31.77 10.48 -9.06
C ALA A 35 32.52 9.55 -10.02
N VAL A 36 32.53 9.90 -11.31
CA VAL A 36 33.39 9.25 -12.31
C VAL A 36 34.66 10.08 -12.45
N SER A 37 35.78 9.49 -12.06
CA SER A 37 37.13 10.03 -12.21
C SER A 37 37.47 10.32 -13.67
N GLY A 38 38.07 11.48 -13.92
CA GLY A 38 38.53 11.90 -15.24
C GLY A 38 39.75 11.12 -15.73
N VAL A 39 39.78 10.85 -17.04
CA VAL A 39 41.00 10.55 -17.81
C VAL A 39 40.82 11.12 -19.23
N HIS A 40 41.62 12.14 -19.53
CA HIS A 40 42.19 12.60 -20.82
C HIS A 40 41.44 12.41 -22.17
N LEU A 41 41.13 13.54 -22.81
CA LEU A 41 41.18 13.77 -24.28
C LEU A 41 42.68 13.88 -24.67
N SER A 42 43.26 13.44 -25.80
CA SER A 42 42.93 13.13 -27.21
C SER A 42 44.20 12.46 -27.83
N PRO A 43 44.39 12.25 -29.15
CA PRO A 43 43.52 11.83 -30.27
C PRO A 43 44.10 10.62 -31.07
N ALA A 44 43.28 9.80 -31.73
CA ALA A 44 43.71 9.02 -32.91
C ALA A 44 42.50 8.50 -33.70
N SER A 45 42.53 8.70 -35.01
CA SER A 45 41.55 8.31 -36.04
C SER A 45 41.16 6.82 -36.01
N PRO A 46 39.96 6.45 -36.49
CA PRO A 46 39.72 5.10 -36.96
C PRO A 46 39.59 5.06 -38.49
N GLU A 47 40.51 4.31 -39.07
CA GLU A 47 40.45 3.65 -40.36
C GLU A 47 39.34 2.58 -40.31
N LEU A 48 38.48 2.56 -41.33
CA LEU A 48 37.32 1.68 -41.44
C LEU A 48 37.78 0.25 -41.77
N VAL A 49 37.55 -0.69 -40.84
CA VAL A 49 37.55 -2.12 -41.14
C VAL A 49 36.10 -2.60 -41.15
N LEU A 50 35.65 -2.96 -42.34
CA LEU A 50 34.46 -3.73 -42.64
C LEU A 50 34.60 -5.13 -42.05
N ASP A 51 33.56 -5.63 -41.39
CA ASP A 51 33.32 -7.05 -41.28
C ASP A 51 31.95 -7.41 -41.87
N HIS A 52 32.02 -8.41 -42.72
CA HIS A 52 31.03 -8.89 -43.67
C HIS A 52 30.58 -10.27 -43.20
N GLU A 53 29.30 -10.46 -42.91
CA GLU A 53 28.62 -11.74 -43.17
C GLU A 53 27.13 -11.49 -43.46
N HIS A 54 26.71 -11.86 -44.67
CA HIS A 54 25.55 -12.70 -45.00
C HIS A 54 25.11 -12.45 -46.47
N SER A 55 25.32 -13.46 -47.32
CA SER A 55 24.76 -13.63 -48.68
C SER A 55 23.55 -14.59 -48.64
N PRO A 56 22.81 -14.85 -49.75
CA PRO A 56 22.13 -14.00 -50.75
C PRO A 56 20.63 -14.45 -50.92
N PRO A 57 19.86 -14.15 -52.00
CA PRO A 57 20.06 -14.80 -53.31
C PRO A 57 19.84 -13.94 -54.58
N SER A 58 20.41 -14.48 -55.66
CA SER A 58 20.35 -14.10 -57.07
C SER A 58 18.95 -13.80 -57.64
N ILE A 59 18.89 -12.81 -58.53
CA ILE A 59 18.15 -12.92 -59.80
C ILE A 59 19.07 -12.46 -60.93
N ALA A 60 19.24 -13.36 -61.89
CA ALA A 60 19.92 -13.18 -63.15
C ALA A 60 19.18 -12.20 -64.07
N CYS A 61 19.90 -11.39 -64.83
CA CYS A 61 19.78 -11.37 -66.29
C CYS A 61 21.04 -10.75 -66.89
N LEU A 62 21.68 -11.56 -67.73
CA LEU A 62 22.74 -11.21 -68.65
C LEU A 62 22.17 -10.31 -69.74
N SER A 63 22.95 -9.33 -70.22
CA SER A 63 23.19 -9.24 -71.66
C SER A 63 24.52 -8.55 -71.94
N THR A 64 25.25 -9.22 -72.81
CA THR A 64 26.65 -9.08 -73.17
C THR A 64 26.89 -7.99 -74.20
N ASP A 65 28.17 -7.63 -74.27
CA ASP A 65 28.96 -7.17 -75.42
C ASP A 65 29.32 -5.69 -75.41
N ALA A 66 30.57 -5.29 -75.64
CA ALA A 66 31.85 -5.97 -75.78
C ALA A 66 32.84 -4.85 -76.15
N ILE A 67 33.98 -4.76 -75.41
CA ILE A 67 35.32 -4.41 -75.92
C ILE A 67 35.44 -2.95 -76.50
N ILE A 68 36.28 -2.02 -76.02
CA ILE A 68 37.75 -1.98 -76.08
C ILE A 68 38.25 -0.88 -75.14
N SER A 69 39.40 -1.16 -74.53
CA SER A 69 40.24 -0.36 -73.64
C SER A 69 40.70 1.02 -74.15
N SER A 70 41.27 1.77 -73.19
CA SER A 70 42.34 2.79 -73.34
C SER A 70 41.91 4.16 -73.86
N ALA A 71 42.39 5.28 -73.34
CA ALA A 71 43.27 5.61 -72.22
C ALA A 71 43.19 7.15 -72.04
N GLU A 72 43.47 7.61 -70.82
CA GLU A 72 44.33 8.76 -70.45
C GLU A 72 44.55 9.87 -71.48
N ASP A 73 44.73 11.14 -71.15
CA ASP A 73 44.76 11.99 -69.97
C ASP A 73 45.24 13.33 -70.58
N ALA A 74 45.05 14.47 -69.93
CA ALA A 74 46.09 15.49 -70.02
C ALA A 74 45.92 16.56 -68.94
N HIS A 75 46.79 16.51 -67.93
CA HIS A 75 47.55 17.68 -67.47
C HIS A 75 48.86 17.13 -66.88
N ALA A 76 49.90 17.03 -67.71
CA ALA A 76 50.95 18.05 -67.88
C ALA A 76 51.94 18.08 -66.71
N ASP A 77 53.09 17.43 -66.89
CA ASP A 77 54.31 17.84 -66.21
C ASP A 77 55.55 17.67 -67.11
N ASN A 78 56.51 18.54 -66.87
CA ASN A 78 57.67 18.85 -67.69
C ASN A 78 58.76 17.76 -67.71
N GLY A 79 59.51 17.75 -68.81
CA GLY A 79 60.94 17.47 -68.78
C GLY A 79 61.39 16.29 -69.64
N LEU A 80 62.00 16.57 -70.79
CA LEU A 80 62.84 15.60 -71.47
C LEU A 80 64.18 16.23 -71.87
N GLY A 81 65.24 15.68 -71.30
CA GLY A 81 66.61 15.80 -71.80
C GLY A 81 66.94 14.64 -72.74
N SER A 82 67.45 15.01 -73.90
CA SER A 82 68.53 14.37 -74.68
C SER A 82 68.37 12.98 -75.32
N GLN A 83 68.61 13.02 -76.65
CA GLN A 83 69.20 11.99 -77.55
C GLN A 83 68.26 10.83 -77.96
N THR A 84 68.12 10.44 -79.24
CA THR A 84 69.11 10.31 -80.33
C THR A 84 68.41 10.14 -81.70
N ILE A 85 69.05 10.61 -82.78
CA ILE A 85 68.73 10.45 -84.23
C ILE A 85 69.22 9.04 -84.66
N PRO A 86 68.61 8.24 -85.62
CA PRO A 86 68.55 8.61 -87.05
C PRO A 86 67.46 8.04 -88.01
N LYS A 87 67.12 8.90 -89.00
CA LYS A 87 67.06 8.67 -90.47
C LYS A 87 65.90 7.87 -91.12
N ALA A 88 65.14 8.64 -91.91
CA ALA A 88 64.60 8.41 -93.28
C ALA A 88 63.45 7.41 -93.53
N GLN A 89 62.34 7.88 -94.13
CA GLN A 89 61.98 7.80 -95.57
C GLN A 89 60.52 8.29 -95.74
N ILE A 90 60.28 9.32 -96.59
CA ILE A 90 59.48 9.26 -97.86
C ILE A 90 57.96 9.24 -97.58
N GLU A 91 57.04 10.04 -98.12
CA GLU A 91 56.83 10.88 -99.31
C GLU A 91 55.47 11.60 -99.02
N GLN A 92 55.07 12.79 -99.48
CA GLN A 92 54.84 13.32 -100.82
C GLN A 92 54.43 14.81 -100.62
N SER A 93 55.08 15.77 -101.27
CA SER A 93 54.66 16.40 -102.54
C SER A 93 53.40 17.26 -102.45
N MET A 94 53.56 18.59 -102.60
CA MET A 94 53.02 19.37 -103.73
C MET A 94 53.75 20.73 -103.81
N HIS A 95 54.54 20.91 -104.87
CA HIS A 95 55.09 22.21 -105.30
C HIS A 95 54.15 22.81 -106.35
N THR A 96 53.82 24.10 -106.22
CA THR A 96 53.33 24.92 -107.35
C THR A 96 54.36 25.99 -107.66
N HIS A 97 55.31 25.62 -108.52
CA HIS A 97 56.24 26.53 -109.19
C HIS A 97 55.64 26.85 -110.57
N LEU A 98 55.04 28.03 -110.73
CA LEU A 98 54.58 28.50 -112.04
C LEU A 98 55.78 29.03 -112.84
N ASN A 99 56.45 28.12 -113.56
CA ASN A 99 57.25 28.48 -114.73
C ASN A 99 56.29 28.57 -115.93
N ILE A 100 56.08 29.77 -116.46
CA ILE A 100 55.37 29.98 -117.74
C ILE A 100 56.41 29.80 -118.86
N PRO A 101 56.24 28.84 -119.78
CA PRO A 101 57.13 28.68 -120.92
C PRO A 101 56.73 29.67 -122.03
N LEU A 102 57.58 30.65 -122.31
CA LEU A 102 57.56 31.35 -123.59
C LEU A 102 58.48 30.58 -124.56
N PHE A 103 57.88 29.80 -125.45
CA PHE A 103 58.51 29.41 -126.70
C PHE A 103 57.89 30.17 -127.89
N PRO A 104 58.70 30.45 -128.93
CA PRO A 104 58.37 31.32 -130.06
C PRO A 104 57.72 30.53 -131.20
N LEU A 105 57.00 31.22 -132.08
CA LEU A 105 56.97 31.07 -133.56
C LEU A 105 55.78 31.93 -134.07
N ASP A 106 55.98 33.04 -134.78
CA ASP A 106 56.38 33.23 -136.20
C ASP A 106 55.23 33.11 -137.20
N LEU A 107 55.40 33.84 -138.33
CA LEU A 107 54.61 33.92 -139.58
C LEU A 107 53.60 35.09 -139.60
N THR A 108 53.63 36.05 -140.52
CA THR A 108 54.22 36.11 -141.88
C THR A 108 54.08 37.55 -142.38
N ASP A 109 55.08 38.09 -143.09
CA ASP A 109 54.84 38.45 -144.50
C ASP A 109 56.18 38.48 -145.24
N GLU A 110 56.40 37.42 -146.01
CA GLU A 110 57.41 37.34 -147.05
C GLU A 110 56.63 37.11 -148.35
N MET A 111 56.65 38.07 -149.27
CA MET A 111 56.43 37.78 -150.69
C MET A 111 57.38 38.60 -151.55
N SER A 112 58.47 37.92 -151.87
CA SER A 112 59.37 38.09 -152.99
C SER A 112 58.68 38.37 -154.33
N SER A 113 59.23 39.31 -155.10
CA SER A 113 59.50 39.29 -156.55
C SER A 113 60.20 40.62 -156.87
N GLY A 114 61.43 40.70 -157.39
CA GLY A 114 61.96 40.01 -158.56
C GLY A 114 62.41 41.09 -159.55
N ALA A 115 63.72 41.19 -159.76
CA ALA A 115 64.40 42.16 -160.62
C ALA A 115 64.12 41.97 -162.12
N ILE A 116 64.03 43.06 -162.91
CA ILE A 116 64.41 43.09 -164.34
C ILE A 116 65.03 44.47 -164.66
N ALA A 117 66.16 44.42 -165.36
CA ALA A 117 66.98 45.53 -165.83
C ALA A 117 66.59 46.02 -167.24
N LEU A 118 67.04 47.25 -167.56
CA LEU A 118 67.28 47.86 -168.88
C LEU A 118 66.10 48.01 -169.86
N VAL A 119 65.91 49.22 -170.38
CA VAL A 119 66.29 49.61 -171.76
C VAL A 119 66.15 51.13 -171.93
N ASP A 120 67.19 51.69 -172.52
CA ASP A 120 67.40 53.03 -173.06
C ASP A 120 66.55 53.24 -174.34
N GLU A 121 65.82 54.35 -174.47
CA GLU A 121 65.45 54.89 -175.79
C GLU A 121 65.80 56.38 -175.89
N SER A 122 66.79 56.57 -176.75
CA SER A 122 67.33 57.76 -177.40
C SER A 122 66.32 58.63 -178.18
N GLU A 123 66.66 59.93 -178.26
CA GLU A 123 66.31 60.97 -179.27
C GLU A 123 64.82 61.22 -179.62
N GLY A 124 64.20 62.38 -179.31
CA GLY A 124 64.36 63.70 -179.97
C GLY A 124 63.11 64.04 -180.84
N PRO A 125 62.93 65.26 -181.40
CA PRO A 125 62.65 66.58 -180.80
C PRO A 125 61.28 67.20 -181.23
N GLY A 126 60.86 68.32 -180.59
CA GLY A 126 60.11 69.39 -181.29
C GLY A 126 58.76 69.90 -180.72
N ALA A 127 58.81 71.10 -180.13
CA ALA A 127 57.88 72.24 -180.29
C ALA A 127 56.35 72.14 -180.01
N ASP A 128 55.97 72.75 -178.87
CA ASP A 128 55.06 73.91 -178.73
C ASP A 128 53.52 73.78 -178.50
N VAL A 129 53.04 74.66 -177.58
CA VAL A 129 51.69 75.21 -177.29
C VAL A 129 50.65 74.29 -176.56
N SER A 130 49.98 74.65 -175.45
CA SER A 130 49.35 75.96 -175.13
C SER A 130 49.00 76.20 -173.64
N ASN A 131 49.19 77.45 -173.18
CA ASN A 131 49.03 77.99 -171.82
C ASN A 131 47.64 77.82 -171.16
N THR A 132 46.56 77.75 -171.94
CA THR A 132 45.19 77.52 -171.42
C THR A 132 45.02 76.13 -170.81
N GLN A 133 45.71 75.13 -171.37
CA GLN A 133 45.74 73.77 -170.82
C GLN A 133 46.50 73.70 -169.49
N LEU A 134 47.51 74.56 -169.29
CA LEU A 134 48.20 74.73 -168.01
C LEU A 134 47.29 75.40 -166.98
N GLN A 135 46.61 76.48 -167.31
CA GLN A 135 45.69 77.18 -166.40
C GLN A 135 44.55 76.25 -165.91
N GLN A 136 43.97 75.46 -166.82
CA GLN A 136 42.91 74.51 -166.51
C GLN A 136 43.41 73.34 -165.65
N LYS A 137 44.65 72.88 -165.88
CA LYS A 137 45.34 71.92 -165.00
C LYS A 137 45.63 72.51 -163.62
N ILE A 138 46.05 73.77 -163.52
CA ILE A 138 46.30 74.45 -162.25
C ILE A 138 45.02 74.56 -161.42
N SER A 139 43.89 75.00 -162.00
CA SER A 139 42.61 75.03 -161.27
C SER A 139 42.07 73.64 -160.91
N SER A 140 42.32 72.62 -161.75
CA SER A 140 42.03 71.23 -161.41
C SER A 140 42.89 70.74 -160.23
N LEU A 141 44.15 71.13 -160.17
CA LEU A 141 45.04 70.81 -159.05
C LEU A 141 44.66 71.57 -157.78
N GLU A 142 44.29 72.85 -157.86
CA GLU A 142 43.84 73.63 -156.70
C GLU A 142 42.55 73.09 -156.09
N THR A 143 41.58 72.70 -156.92
CA THR A 143 40.33 72.09 -156.44
C THR A 143 40.57 70.71 -155.82
N LYS A 144 41.45 69.89 -156.42
CA LYS A 144 41.89 68.61 -155.84
C LYS A 144 42.67 68.79 -154.54
N LEU A 145 43.55 69.79 -154.48
CA LEU A 145 44.30 70.12 -153.28
C LEU A 145 43.35 70.59 -152.18
N LYS A 146 42.39 71.46 -152.48
CA LYS A 146 41.37 71.90 -151.53
C LYS A 146 40.49 70.74 -151.05
N ALA A 147 40.02 69.88 -151.95
CA ALA A 147 39.25 68.69 -151.60
C ALA A 147 40.07 67.72 -150.72
N SER A 148 41.37 67.55 -151.01
CA SER A 148 42.31 66.75 -150.22
C SER A 148 42.63 67.38 -148.87
N GLU A 149 42.74 68.71 -148.78
CA GLU A 149 42.92 69.45 -147.52
C GLU A 149 41.68 69.31 -146.62
N GLU A 150 40.48 69.45 -147.19
CA GLU A 150 39.20 69.19 -146.50
C GLU A 150 39.07 67.72 -146.08
N GLU A 151 39.51 66.77 -146.90
CA GLU A 151 39.56 65.34 -146.57
C GLU A 151 40.56 65.05 -145.46
N LYS A 152 41.76 65.63 -145.50
CA LYS A 152 42.77 65.55 -144.42
C LYS A 152 42.20 66.09 -143.11
N GLN A 153 41.45 67.19 -143.16
CA GLN A 153 40.80 67.75 -141.97
C GLN A 153 39.69 66.83 -141.44
N ARG A 154 38.89 66.20 -142.33
CA ARG A 154 37.90 65.18 -141.93
C ARG A 154 38.58 63.98 -141.27
N ILE A 155 39.59 63.40 -141.92
CA ILE A 155 40.35 62.26 -141.39
C ILE A 155 41.00 62.62 -140.05
N LYS A 156 41.58 63.82 -139.93
CA LYS A 156 42.16 64.30 -138.66
C LYS A 156 41.12 64.32 -137.54
N LYS A 157 39.94 64.88 -137.79
CA LYS A 157 38.84 64.93 -136.82
C LYS A 157 38.33 63.53 -136.48
N ASP A 158 38.25 62.63 -137.46
CA ASP A 158 37.83 61.25 -137.25
C ASP A 158 38.84 60.49 -136.39
N VAL A 159 40.14 60.65 -136.63
CA VAL A 159 41.22 60.10 -135.81
C VAL A 159 41.17 60.65 -134.39
N GLU A 160 41.02 61.97 -134.21
CA GLU A 160 40.85 62.58 -132.88
C GLU A 160 39.63 62.00 -132.15
N SER A 161 38.49 61.87 -132.83
CA SER A 161 37.27 61.27 -132.25
C SER A 161 37.44 59.79 -131.91
N LEU A 162 38.22 59.05 -132.70
CA LEU A 162 38.50 57.64 -132.46
C LEU A 162 39.43 57.47 -131.26
N MET A 163 40.46 58.32 -131.14
CA MET A 163 41.36 58.36 -129.98
C MET A 163 40.61 58.74 -128.70
N GLU A 164 39.68 59.70 -128.76
CA GLU A 164 38.83 60.07 -127.62
C GLU A 164 37.91 58.90 -127.21
N LYS A 165 37.24 58.25 -128.17
CA LYS A 165 36.44 57.05 -127.90
C LYS A 165 37.26 55.93 -127.27
N HIS A 166 38.46 55.67 -127.79
CA HIS A 166 39.38 54.69 -127.22
C HIS A 166 39.76 55.05 -125.78
N SER A 167 40.12 56.31 -125.52
CA SER A 167 40.48 56.79 -124.19
C SER A 167 39.34 56.64 -123.18
N VAL A 168 38.11 56.98 -123.57
CA VAL A 168 36.91 56.80 -122.72
C VAL A 168 36.65 55.32 -122.46
N LEU A 169 36.76 54.46 -123.47
CA LEU A 169 36.54 53.03 -123.34
C LEU A 169 37.59 52.37 -122.45
N GLU A 170 38.87 52.72 -122.62
CA GLU A 170 39.98 52.23 -121.82
C GLU A 170 39.84 52.65 -120.35
N LYS A 171 39.50 53.92 -120.10
CA LYS A 171 39.21 54.40 -118.75
C LYS A 171 38.01 53.68 -118.14
N GLY A 172 36.93 53.48 -118.90
CA GLY A 172 35.76 52.72 -118.45
C GLY A 172 36.11 51.28 -118.08
N PHE A 173 36.85 50.60 -118.95
CA PHE A 173 37.33 49.23 -118.70
C PHE A 173 38.21 49.12 -117.45
N LEU A 174 39.13 50.07 -117.24
CA LEU A 174 39.99 50.10 -116.05
C LEU A 174 39.19 50.37 -114.78
N MET A 175 38.22 51.29 -114.81
CA MET A 175 37.34 51.58 -113.67
C MET A 175 36.45 50.38 -113.32
N ASP A 176 35.89 49.69 -114.33
CA ASP A 176 35.10 48.47 -114.11
C ASP A 176 35.95 47.35 -113.49
N ARG A 177 37.19 47.20 -113.97
CA ARG A 177 38.16 46.25 -113.40
C ARG A 177 38.55 46.59 -111.96
N GLU A 178 38.77 47.86 -111.66
CA GLU A 178 39.06 48.34 -110.31
C GLU A 178 37.85 48.11 -109.38
N GLN A 179 36.64 48.43 -109.83
CA GLN A 179 35.40 48.19 -109.09
C GLN A 179 35.17 46.69 -108.82
N GLU A 180 35.45 45.83 -109.80
CA GLU A 180 35.37 44.38 -109.64
C GLU A 180 36.40 43.88 -108.60
N ALA A 181 37.65 44.36 -108.65
CA ALA A 181 38.68 44.03 -107.67
C ALA A 181 38.30 44.47 -106.24
N VAL A 182 37.77 45.69 -106.09
CA VAL A 182 37.24 46.18 -104.80
C VAL A 182 36.09 45.29 -104.33
N SER A 183 35.16 44.89 -105.21
CA SER A 183 34.05 44.01 -104.84
C SER A 183 34.50 42.62 -104.38
N PHE A 184 35.54 42.05 -105.00
CA PHE A 184 36.14 40.79 -104.57
C PHE A 184 36.84 40.94 -103.21
N GLN A 185 37.56 42.04 -103.00
CA GLN A 185 38.21 42.35 -101.73
C GLN A 185 37.17 42.52 -100.60
N ASP A 186 36.06 43.20 -100.86
CA ASP A 186 34.98 43.39 -99.90
C ASP A 186 34.29 42.08 -99.57
N ARG A 187 34.00 41.24 -100.59
CA ARG A 187 33.42 39.91 -100.37
C ARG A 187 34.34 39.01 -99.55
N TYR A 188 35.65 39.09 -99.79
CA TYR A 188 36.63 38.34 -99.00
C TYR A 188 36.69 38.83 -97.56
N ARG A 189 36.66 40.14 -97.33
CA ARG A 189 36.60 40.74 -95.99
C ARG A 189 35.32 40.33 -95.25
N GLU A 190 34.17 40.38 -95.92
CA GLU A 190 32.89 39.97 -95.34
C GLU A 190 32.91 38.49 -94.95
N LEU A 191 33.50 37.63 -95.80
CA LEU A 191 33.66 36.21 -95.50
C LEU A 191 34.57 35.97 -94.29
N GLN A 192 35.68 36.71 -94.18
CA GLN A 192 36.56 36.63 -93.02
C GLN A 192 35.87 37.07 -91.73
N GLU A 193 35.09 38.16 -91.76
CA GLU A 193 34.37 38.62 -90.57
C GLU A 193 33.26 37.65 -90.18
N LYS A 194 32.56 37.03 -91.14
CA LYS A 194 31.57 35.96 -90.86
C LYS A 194 32.21 34.78 -90.16
N HIS A 195 33.33 34.27 -90.67
CA HIS A 195 34.03 33.15 -90.03
C HIS A 195 34.52 33.53 -88.62
N LYS A 196 35.07 34.72 -88.43
CA LYS A 196 35.47 35.22 -87.11
C LYS A 196 34.27 35.32 -86.15
N GLN A 197 33.13 35.81 -86.64
CA GLN A 197 31.90 35.90 -85.87
C GLN A 197 31.36 34.51 -85.49
N GLU A 198 31.33 33.55 -86.41
CA GLU A 198 30.93 32.16 -86.15
C GLU A 198 31.81 31.50 -85.09
N LEU A 199 33.12 31.73 -85.13
CA LEU A 199 34.05 31.24 -84.09
C LEU A 199 33.76 31.87 -82.72
N GLU A 200 33.40 33.15 -82.67
CA GLU A 200 33.03 33.82 -81.44
C GLU A 200 31.70 33.29 -80.89
N ASP A 201 30.73 33.05 -81.76
CA ASP A 201 29.42 32.51 -81.36
C ASP A 201 29.54 31.05 -80.88
N MET A 202 30.39 30.23 -81.50
CA MET A 202 30.74 28.90 -81.00
C MET A 202 31.43 28.95 -79.63
N ARG A 203 32.33 29.93 -79.40
CA ARG A 203 32.98 30.11 -78.10
C ARG A 203 31.98 30.52 -77.02
N LYS A 204 31.06 31.45 -77.34
CA LYS A 204 29.98 31.87 -76.42
C LYS A 204 29.05 30.71 -76.08
N ALA A 205 28.58 29.96 -77.08
CA ALA A 205 27.75 28.78 -76.87
C ALA A 205 28.45 27.72 -76.01
N GLY A 206 29.77 27.52 -76.21
CA GLY A 206 30.58 26.64 -75.37
C GLY A 206 30.66 27.10 -73.91
N HIS A 207 30.86 28.40 -73.66
CA HIS A 207 30.86 28.96 -72.31
C HIS A 207 29.49 28.88 -71.64
N GLU A 208 28.40 29.13 -72.39
CA GLU A 208 27.04 28.98 -71.90
C GLU A 208 26.74 27.52 -71.50
N ALA A 209 27.11 26.56 -72.36
CA ALA A 209 26.96 25.13 -72.06
C ALA A 209 27.75 24.72 -70.80
N LEU A 210 29.00 25.17 -70.68
CA LEU A 210 29.80 24.93 -69.46
C LEU A 210 29.18 25.58 -68.23
N SER A 211 28.63 26.78 -68.35
CA SER A 211 27.95 27.46 -67.24
C SER A 211 26.73 26.68 -66.76
N ILE A 212 25.90 26.18 -67.70
CA ILE A 212 24.73 25.34 -67.38
C ILE A 212 25.17 24.08 -66.65
N ILE A 213 26.17 23.36 -67.18
CA ILE A 213 26.70 22.13 -66.56
C ILE A 213 27.18 22.42 -65.13
N VAL A 214 27.98 23.48 -64.94
CA VAL A 214 28.51 23.84 -63.62
C VAL A 214 27.36 24.16 -62.64
N ASP A 215 26.33 24.86 -63.08
CA ASP A 215 25.20 25.22 -62.22
C ASP A 215 24.31 24.02 -61.90
N GLU A 216 24.12 23.08 -62.83
CA GLU A 216 23.46 21.79 -62.59
C GLU A 216 24.24 20.94 -61.57
N TYR A 217 25.57 20.83 -61.73
CA TYR A 217 26.43 20.12 -60.77
C TYR A 217 26.37 20.76 -59.38
N LYS A 218 26.39 22.10 -59.28
CA LYS A 218 26.22 22.80 -58.00
C LYS A 218 24.85 22.50 -57.38
N ALA A 219 23.78 22.54 -58.17
CA ALA A 219 22.43 22.27 -57.69
C ALA A 219 22.28 20.83 -57.20
N LEU A 220 22.83 19.85 -57.94
CA LEU A 220 22.85 18.45 -57.53
C LEU A 220 23.63 18.27 -56.24
N LEU A 221 24.83 18.85 -56.12
CA LEU A 221 25.63 18.77 -54.90
C LEU A 221 24.89 19.38 -53.70
N GLN A 222 24.31 20.57 -53.86
CA GLN A 222 23.50 21.21 -52.83
C GLN A 222 22.31 20.34 -52.41
N SER A 223 21.60 19.75 -53.37
CA SER A 223 20.46 18.88 -53.08
C SER A 223 20.86 17.61 -52.34
N SER A 224 21.97 16.98 -52.74
CA SER A 224 22.51 15.77 -52.10
C SER A 224 22.95 16.05 -50.67
N VAL A 225 23.68 17.14 -50.45
CA VAL A 225 24.11 17.56 -49.10
C VAL A 225 22.89 17.87 -48.24
N LYS A 226 21.91 18.60 -48.77
CA LYS A 226 20.68 18.92 -48.04
C LYS A 226 19.90 17.66 -47.66
N GLN A 227 19.75 16.70 -48.56
CA GLN A 227 19.06 15.44 -48.30
C GLN A 227 19.78 14.61 -47.23
N GLN A 228 21.13 14.59 -47.25
CA GLN A 228 21.92 13.91 -46.22
C GLN A 228 21.74 14.57 -44.85
N VAL A 229 21.80 15.90 -44.78
CA VAL A 229 21.58 16.66 -43.55
C VAL A 229 20.18 16.41 -43.00
N GLU A 230 19.13 16.51 -43.83
CA GLU A 230 17.75 16.24 -43.42
C GLU A 230 17.56 14.79 -42.92
N ALA A 231 18.24 13.81 -43.53
CA ALA A 231 18.18 12.42 -43.09
C ALA A 231 18.84 12.24 -41.70
N ILE A 232 20.00 12.86 -41.49
CA ILE A 232 20.72 12.84 -40.22
C ILE A 232 19.92 13.59 -39.13
N GLU A 233 19.37 14.76 -39.44
CA GLU A 233 18.51 15.52 -38.54
C GLU A 233 17.29 14.71 -38.11
N LYS A 234 16.60 14.05 -39.04
CA LYS A 234 15.47 13.15 -38.72
C LYS A 234 15.89 12.02 -37.78
N GLN A 235 17.07 11.45 -37.97
CA GLN A 235 17.60 10.41 -37.08
C GLN A 235 17.88 10.96 -35.68
N TYR A 236 18.52 12.13 -35.55
CA TYR A 236 18.76 12.77 -34.26
C TYR A 236 17.47 13.17 -33.54
N VAL A 237 16.52 13.78 -34.24
CA VAL A 237 15.20 14.12 -33.68
C VAL A 237 14.50 12.85 -33.18
N SER A 238 14.49 11.77 -33.97
CA SER A 238 13.89 10.50 -33.55
C SER A 238 14.59 9.87 -32.34
N ALA A 239 15.91 10.01 -32.23
CA ALA A 239 16.68 9.51 -31.10
C ALA A 239 16.39 10.31 -29.82
N ILE A 240 16.36 11.64 -29.93
CA ILE A 240 16.01 12.56 -28.84
C ILE A 240 14.58 12.29 -28.37
N GLU A 241 13.62 12.15 -29.29
CA GLU A 241 12.23 11.87 -28.96
C GLU A 241 12.06 10.54 -28.22
N LYS A 242 12.74 9.47 -28.68
CA LYS A 242 12.75 8.18 -27.97
C LYS A 242 13.32 8.31 -26.56
N GLN A 243 14.37 9.12 -26.38
CA GLN A 243 14.96 9.34 -25.06
C GLN A 243 14.03 10.17 -24.17
N ALA A 244 13.39 11.22 -24.70
CA ALA A 244 12.40 12.01 -24.00
C ALA A 244 11.23 11.15 -23.51
N GLN A 245 10.69 10.27 -24.37
CA GLN A 245 9.63 9.32 -24.02
C GLN A 245 10.07 8.33 -22.94
N ARG A 246 11.33 7.87 -22.93
CA ARG A 246 11.85 7.00 -21.86
C ARG A 246 11.92 7.75 -20.52
N CYS A 247 12.41 8.98 -20.53
CA CYS A 247 12.46 9.83 -19.34
C CYS A 247 11.05 10.12 -18.81
N GLU A 248 10.10 10.42 -19.69
CA GLU A 248 8.70 10.64 -19.33
C GLU A 248 8.08 9.39 -18.68
N LYS A 249 8.27 8.20 -19.30
CA LYS A 249 7.79 6.93 -18.73
C LYS A 249 8.41 6.62 -17.37
N LEU A 250 9.72 6.87 -17.21
CA LEU A 250 10.38 6.68 -15.92
C LEU A 250 9.82 7.64 -14.86
N LEU A 251 9.58 8.89 -15.23
CA LEU A 251 8.99 9.89 -14.34
C LEU A 251 7.56 9.52 -13.94
N GLN A 252 6.73 9.08 -14.90
CA GLN A 252 5.37 8.59 -14.66
C GLN A 252 5.37 7.37 -13.74
N ALA A 253 6.27 6.41 -13.95
CA ALA A 253 6.40 5.23 -13.09
C ALA A 253 6.82 5.59 -11.66
N GLN A 254 7.75 6.54 -11.49
CA GLN A 254 8.14 7.05 -10.18
C GLN A 254 6.99 7.79 -9.49
N HIS A 255 6.26 8.62 -10.23
CA HIS A 255 5.09 9.32 -9.71
C HIS A 255 4.01 8.34 -9.24
N GLN A 256 3.70 7.32 -10.06
CA GLN A 256 2.73 6.28 -9.70
C GLN A 256 3.16 5.50 -8.46
N ARG A 257 4.44 5.10 -8.37
CA ARG A 257 4.99 4.44 -7.18
C ARG A 257 4.87 5.29 -5.91
N LEU A 258 5.15 6.59 -6.01
CA LEU A 258 5.01 7.51 -4.89
C LEU A 258 3.56 7.62 -4.41
N LEU A 259 2.60 7.67 -5.33
CA LEU A 259 1.18 7.66 -4.99
C LEU A 259 0.77 6.37 -4.27
N GLU A 260 1.21 5.21 -4.78
CA GLU A 260 0.94 3.91 -4.15
C GLU A 260 1.52 3.82 -2.73
N VAL A 261 2.76 4.28 -2.53
CA VAL A 261 3.38 4.31 -1.19
C VAL A 261 2.61 5.26 -0.26
N LEU A 262 2.23 6.45 -0.73
CA LEU A 262 1.45 7.38 0.07
C LEU A 262 0.08 6.81 0.47
N ASP A 263 -0.59 6.10 -0.43
CA ASP A 263 -1.90 5.52 -0.12
C ASP A 263 -1.77 4.32 0.82
N THR A 264 -0.77 3.46 0.64
CA THR A 264 -0.48 2.37 1.59
C THR A 264 -0.09 2.88 2.98
N GLU A 265 0.73 3.93 3.09
CA GLU A 265 1.07 4.56 4.37
C GLU A 265 -0.16 5.18 5.04
N LYS A 266 -1.02 5.87 4.28
CA LYS A 266 -2.27 6.42 4.82
C LYS A 266 -3.20 5.31 5.34
N GLU A 267 -3.32 4.21 4.61
CA GLU A 267 -4.14 3.07 5.04
C GLU A 267 -3.57 2.40 6.29
N LEU A 268 -2.24 2.21 6.36
CA LEU A 268 -1.56 1.69 7.53
C LEU A 268 -1.74 2.59 8.75
N LEU A 269 -1.54 3.91 8.60
CA LEU A 269 -1.75 4.87 9.68
C LEU A 269 -3.21 4.90 10.13
N ARG A 270 -4.16 4.83 9.19
CA ARG A 270 -5.59 4.75 9.52
C ARG A 270 -5.91 3.47 10.30
N GLY A 271 -5.35 2.33 9.89
CA GLY A 271 -5.46 1.05 10.61
C GLY A 271 -4.90 1.16 12.04
N ASN A 272 -3.67 1.66 12.18
CA ASN A 272 -3.04 1.85 13.49
C ASN A 272 -3.84 2.76 14.41
N ILE A 273 -4.40 3.87 13.89
CA ILE A 273 -5.26 4.77 14.68
C ILE A 273 -6.54 4.05 15.12
N GLN A 274 -7.17 3.28 14.23
CA GLN A 274 -8.36 2.51 14.56
C GLN A 274 -8.08 1.44 15.61
N GLU A 275 -6.96 0.71 15.48
CA GLU A 275 -6.52 -0.29 16.45
C GLU A 275 -6.20 0.35 17.81
N ALA A 276 -5.46 1.45 17.84
CA ALA A 276 -5.15 2.17 19.09
C ALA A 276 -6.42 2.70 19.77
N LEU A 277 -7.39 3.21 19.00
CA LEU A 277 -8.68 3.65 19.53
C LEU A 277 -9.49 2.46 20.08
N ALA A 278 -9.51 1.33 19.37
CA ALA A 278 -10.18 0.13 19.83
C ALA A 278 -9.53 -0.43 21.11
N GLN A 279 -8.19 -0.45 21.20
CA GLN A 279 -7.44 -0.83 22.39
C GLN A 279 -7.77 0.09 23.56
N GLN A 280 -7.70 1.41 23.37
CA GLN A 280 -8.06 2.38 24.42
C GLN A 280 -9.51 2.21 24.88
N SER A 281 -10.45 2.02 23.95
CA SER A 281 -11.85 1.79 24.28
C SER A 281 -12.04 0.49 25.08
N GLN A 282 -11.30 -0.57 24.74
CA GLN A 282 -11.33 -1.84 25.45
C GLN A 282 -10.71 -1.72 26.84
N GLU A 283 -9.56 -1.06 26.97
CA GLU A 283 -8.92 -0.77 28.25
C GLU A 283 -9.84 0.04 29.17
N GLN A 284 -10.49 1.08 28.65
CA GLN A 284 -11.48 1.87 29.41
C GLN A 284 -12.65 1.00 29.87
N LYS A 285 -13.16 0.13 28.99
CA LYS A 285 -14.23 -0.81 29.33
C LYS A 285 -13.81 -1.81 30.42
N GLU A 286 -12.58 -2.31 30.36
CA GLU A 286 -12.03 -3.22 31.38
C GLU A 286 -11.80 -2.52 32.72
N ILE A 287 -11.27 -1.28 32.72
CA ILE A 287 -11.10 -0.49 33.93
C ILE A 287 -12.46 -0.22 34.59
N LEU A 288 -13.46 0.21 33.81
CA LEU A 288 -14.83 0.41 34.32
C LEU A 288 -15.43 -0.90 34.84
N GLY A 289 -15.24 -2.01 34.14
CA GLY A 289 -15.67 -3.34 34.59
C GLY A 289 -15.05 -3.72 35.95
N LYS A 290 -13.73 -3.57 36.11
CA LYS A 290 -13.03 -3.81 37.38
C LYS A 290 -13.55 -2.91 38.50
N CYS A 291 -13.74 -1.61 38.24
CA CYS A 291 -14.28 -0.70 39.25
C CYS A 291 -15.69 -1.08 39.69
N LEU A 292 -16.56 -1.48 38.75
CA LEU A 292 -17.90 -1.95 39.07
C LEU A 292 -17.87 -3.26 39.86
N GLU A 293 -17.03 -4.22 39.47
CA GLU A 293 -16.84 -5.48 40.20
C GLU A 293 -16.34 -5.23 41.62
N GLU A 294 -15.31 -4.41 41.80
CA GLU A 294 -14.81 -4.01 43.11
C GLU A 294 -15.89 -3.34 43.96
N GLU A 295 -16.68 -2.44 43.40
CA GLU A 295 -17.76 -1.76 44.12
C GLU A 295 -18.89 -2.73 44.49
N THR A 296 -19.25 -3.66 43.60
CA THR A 296 -20.23 -4.71 43.92
C THR A 296 -19.73 -5.64 45.02
N GLN A 297 -18.43 -5.93 45.04
CA GLN A 297 -17.80 -6.75 46.07
C GLN A 297 -17.75 -6.02 47.41
N ARG A 298 -17.30 -4.75 47.44
CA ARG A 298 -17.34 -3.91 48.66
C ARG A 298 -18.75 -3.80 49.22
N ASN A 299 -19.75 -3.56 48.37
CA ASN A 299 -21.15 -3.51 48.79
C ASN A 299 -21.64 -4.84 49.36
N ARG A 300 -21.27 -5.97 48.74
CA ARG A 300 -21.56 -7.31 49.26
C ARG A 300 -20.92 -7.54 50.62
N ASP A 301 -19.66 -7.18 50.79
CA ASP A 301 -18.92 -7.35 52.04
C ASP A 301 -19.47 -6.45 53.16
N MET A 302 -19.88 -5.22 52.84
CA MET A 302 -20.57 -4.32 53.76
C MET A 302 -21.93 -4.88 54.18
N LEU A 303 -22.73 -5.41 53.24
CA LEU A 303 -24.00 -6.05 53.55
C LEU A 303 -23.81 -7.30 54.40
N GLU A 304 -22.79 -8.12 54.12
CA GLU A 304 -22.49 -9.31 54.92
C GLU A 304 -22.06 -8.92 56.34
N SER A 305 -21.24 -7.88 56.49
CA SER A 305 -20.82 -7.35 57.78
C SER A 305 -21.98 -6.73 58.56
N ALA A 306 -22.83 -5.94 57.90
CA ALA A 306 -24.05 -5.39 58.49
C ALA A 306 -25.01 -6.52 58.92
N ALA A 307 -25.21 -7.54 58.09
CA ALA A 307 -26.04 -8.69 58.42
C ALA A 307 -25.47 -9.52 59.59
N LYS A 308 -24.14 -9.63 59.72
CA LYS A 308 -23.50 -10.26 60.89
C LYS A 308 -23.75 -9.44 62.17
N LEU A 309 -23.58 -8.12 62.09
CA LEU A 309 -23.87 -7.22 63.21
C LEU A 309 -25.35 -7.25 63.61
N GLU A 310 -26.28 -7.28 62.65
CA GLU A 310 -27.71 -7.44 62.92
C GLU A 310 -28.02 -8.79 63.56
N LYS A 311 -27.42 -9.89 63.08
CA LYS A 311 -27.57 -11.22 63.70
C LYS A 311 -27.06 -11.23 65.14
N GLU A 312 -25.91 -10.60 65.41
CA GLU A 312 -25.36 -10.46 66.76
C GLU A 312 -26.26 -9.59 67.64
N ALA A 313 -26.72 -8.44 67.16
CA ALA A 313 -27.64 -7.58 67.88
C ALA A 313 -28.97 -8.28 68.20
N VAL A 314 -29.55 -9.02 67.24
CA VAL A 314 -30.75 -9.83 67.45
C VAL A 314 -30.47 -10.94 68.47
N LYS A 315 -29.33 -11.62 68.37
CA LYS A 315 -28.93 -12.65 69.35
C LYS A 315 -28.81 -12.06 70.76
N ASP A 316 -28.20 -10.89 70.91
CA ASP A 316 -28.07 -10.19 72.20
C ASP A 316 -29.43 -9.76 72.75
N VAL A 317 -30.33 -9.24 71.91
CA VAL A 317 -31.71 -8.91 72.31
C VAL A 317 -32.47 -10.16 72.75
N VAL A 318 -32.36 -11.27 72.01
CA VAL A 318 -32.98 -12.55 72.39
C VAL A 318 -32.39 -13.08 73.69
N MET A 319 -31.07 -13.02 73.89
CA MET A 319 -30.42 -13.45 75.12
C MET A 319 -30.88 -12.60 76.32
N LYS A 320 -30.96 -11.28 76.17
CA LYS A 320 -31.50 -10.38 77.21
C LYS A 320 -32.95 -10.71 77.54
N ALA A 321 -33.80 -10.89 76.52
CA ALA A 321 -35.19 -11.28 76.73
C ALA A 321 -35.30 -12.64 77.46
N VAL A 322 -34.48 -13.64 77.09
CA VAL A 322 -34.42 -14.94 77.77
C VAL A 322 -33.93 -14.81 79.22
N GLU A 323 -32.94 -13.95 79.48
CA GLU A 323 -32.47 -13.68 80.84
C GLU A 323 -33.54 -12.98 81.69
N GLU A 324 -34.26 -12.02 81.13
CA GLU A 324 -35.39 -11.35 81.78
C GLU A 324 -36.53 -12.34 82.08
N GLU A 325 -36.89 -13.20 81.12
CA GLU A 325 -37.85 -14.29 81.31
C GLU A 325 -37.38 -15.26 82.41
N ARG A 326 -36.11 -15.67 82.42
CA ARG A 326 -35.54 -16.52 83.48
C ARG A 326 -35.59 -15.85 84.85
N LYS A 327 -35.24 -14.57 84.95
CA LYS A 327 -35.35 -13.79 86.19
C LYS A 327 -36.80 -13.68 86.64
N SER A 328 -37.74 -13.50 85.72
CA SER A 328 -39.16 -13.46 86.03
C SER A 328 -39.66 -14.81 86.54
N LEU A 329 -39.26 -15.92 85.89
CA LEU A 329 -39.57 -17.28 86.32
C LEU A 329 -38.95 -17.60 87.68
N GLU A 330 -37.72 -17.17 87.94
CA GLU A 330 -37.08 -17.35 89.25
C GLU A 330 -37.81 -16.57 90.35
N LYS A 331 -38.27 -15.34 90.05
CA LYS A 331 -39.14 -14.58 90.97
C LYS A 331 -40.46 -15.31 91.23
N VAL A 332 -41.14 -15.79 90.18
CA VAL A 332 -42.37 -16.58 90.31
C VAL A 332 -42.12 -17.84 91.14
N HIS A 333 -41.04 -18.59 90.89
CA HIS A 333 -40.67 -19.75 91.70
C HIS A 333 -40.30 -19.40 93.15
N ALA A 334 -39.70 -18.23 93.41
CA ALA A 334 -39.48 -17.75 94.77
C ALA A 334 -40.79 -17.42 95.47
N GLU A 335 -41.71 -16.74 94.78
CA GLU A 335 -43.05 -16.43 95.25
C GLU A 335 -43.84 -17.72 95.54
N GLU A 336 -43.81 -18.71 94.64
CA GLU A 336 -44.40 -20.04 94.85
C GLU A 336 -43.81 -20.76 96.08
N ARG A 337 -42.49 -20.71 96.28
CA ARG A 337 -41.84 -21.30 97.46
C ARG A 337 -42.26 -20.61 98.75
N GLU A 338 -42.39 -19.30 98.76
CA GLU A 338 -42.88 -18.56 99.93
C GLU A 338 -44.35 -18.88 100.19
N LEU A 339 -45.19 -18.91 99.16
CA LEU A 339 -46.58 -19.37 99.29
C LEU A 339 -46.63 -20.78 99.88
N TRP A 340 -45.83 -21.72 99.35
CA TRP A 340 -45.76 -23.09 99.85
C TRP A 340 -45.28 -23.17 101.30
N LYS A 341 -44.27 -22.38 101.72
CA LYS A 341 -43.84 -22.29 103.13
C LYS A 341 -44.94 -21.73 104.02
N THR A 342 -45.65 -20.69 103.58
CA THR A 342 -46.75 -20.12 104.37
C THR A 342 -47.91 -21.10 104.51
N GLU A 343 -48.19 -21.88 103.46
CA GLU A 343 -49.22 -22.91 103.49
C GLU A 343 -48.80 -24.10 104.36
N HIS A 344 -47.54 -24.56 104.25
CA HIS A 344 -46.98 -25.56 105.16
C HIS A 344 -46.98 -25.11 106.61
N ALA A 345 -46.67 -23.83 106.88
CA ALA A 345 -46.73 -23.28 108.23
C ALA A 345 -48.17 -23.26 108.77
N LYS A 346 -49.14 -22.85 107.94
CA LYS A 346 -50.57 -22.92 108.29
C LYS A 346 -51.01 -24.35 108.56
N ASP A 347 -50.60 -25.30 107.74
CA ASP A 347 -50.95 -26.71 107.92
C ASP A 347 -50.26 -27.32 109.15
N GLN A 348 -49.00 -26.97 109.41
CA GLN A 348 -48.29 -27.34 110.64
C GLN A 348 -48.97 -26.75 111.88
N GLU A 349 -49.46 -25.51 111.80
CA GLU A 349 -50.25 -24.89 112.87
C GLU A 349 -51.59 -25.62 113.07
N LYS A 350 -52.32 -25.95 112.01
CA LYS A 350 -53.55 -26.77 112.10
C LYS A 350 -53.26 -28.13 112.74
N VAL A 351 -52.15 -28.79 112.36
CA VAL A 351 -51.72 -30.05 112.98
C VAL A 351 -51.38 -29.85 114.46
N ALA A 352 -50.66 -28.78 114.81
CA ALA A 352 -50.36 -28.47 116.21
C ALA A 352 -51.63 -28.19 117.03
N GLN A 353 -52.59 -27.45 116.48
CA GLN A 353 -53.91 -27.23 117.08
C GLN A 353 -54.66 -28.56 117.25
N ALA A 354 -54.65 -29.44 116.24
CA ALA A 354 -55.27 -30.77 116.32
C ALA A 354 -54.59 -31.67 117.37
N ILE A 355 -53.26 -31.64 117.48
CA ILE A 355 -52.51 -32.36 118.52
C ILE A 355 -52.85 -31.80 119.91
N GLN A 356 -52.91 -30.48 120.06
CA GLN A 356 -53.29 -29.84 121.32
C GLN A 356 -54.70 -30.22 121.74
N MET A 357 -55.66 -30.21 120.80
CA MET A 357 -57.02 -30.69 121.04
C MET A 357 -57.02 -32.16 121.44
N ALA A 358 -56.31 -33.03 120.70
CA ALA A 358 -56.21 -34.46 121.03
C ALA A 358 -55.60 -34.72 122.41
N VAL A 359 -54.59 -33.93 122.83
CA VAL A 359 -54.01 -34.02 124.18
C VAL A 359 -55.00 -33.55 125.25
N GLN A 360 -55.79 -32.50 124.99
CA GLN A 360 -56.85 -32.06 125.89
C GLN A 360 -57.98 -33.10 125.99
N GLU A 361 -58.36 -33.73 124.88
CA GLU A 361 -59.31 -34.84 124.82
C GLU A 361 -58.79 -36.03 125.64
N GLN A 362 -57.52 -36.42 125.45
CA GLN A 362 -56.88 -37.49 126.22
C GLN A 362 -56.84 -37.17 127.73
N ARG A 363 -56.65 -35.89 128.11
CA ARG A 363 -56.73 -35.45 129.52
C ARG A 363 -58.14 -35.49 130.09
N LYS A 364 -59.17 -35.19 129.29
CA LYS A 364 -60.57 -35.37 129.70
C LYS A 364 -60.89 -36.84 129.88
N ILE A 365 -60.53 -37.68 128.91
CA ILE A 365 -60.74 -39.12 128.94
C ILE A 365 -60.00 -39.74 130.14
N SER A 366 -58.77 -39.32 130.45
CA SER A 366 -58.05 -39.81 131.62
C SER A 366 -58.63 -39.31 132.95
N GLN A 367 -59.12 -38.07 133.02
CA GLN A 367 -59.87 -37.58 134.19
C GLN A 367 -61.18 -38.34 134.42
N GLU A 368 -61.90 -38.69 133.35
CA GLU A 368 -63.14 -39.47 133.41
C GLU A 368 -62.86 -40.93 133.79
N ALA A 369 -61.80 -41.54 133.27
CA ALA A 369 -61.36 -42.88 133.65
C ALA A 369 -60.96 -42.98 135.13
N VAL A 370 -60.26 -41.96 135.67
CA VAL A 370 -59.91 -41.92 137.10
C VAL A 370 -61.15 -41.74 137.98
N LYS A 371 -62.12 -40.92 137.58
CA LYS A 371 -63.40 -40.77 138.29
C LYS A 371 -64.20 -42.08 138.30
N ALA A 372 -64.22 -42.83 137.20
CA ALA A 372 -64.88 -44.13 137.12
C ALA A 372 -64.20 -45.18 138.04
N ALA A 373 -62.87 -45.20 138.10
CA ALA A 373 -62.12 -46.10 138.98
C ALA A 373 -62.40 -45.84 140.48
N ILE A 374 -62.56 -44.58 140.90
CA ILE A 374 -62.89 -44.22 142.29
C ILE A 374 -64.30 -44.70 142.67
N ILE A 375 -65.27 -44.56 141.77
CA ILE A 375 -66.66 -45.02 142.00
C ILE A 375 -66.72 -46.55 142.10
N GLU A 376 -65.90 -47.25 141.31
CA GLU A 376 -65.83 -48.71 141.35
C GLU A 376 -65.19 -49.24 142.66
N GLU A 377 -64.16 -48.55 143.18
CA GLU A 377 -63.52 -48.86 144.46
C GLU A 377 -64.45 -48.61 145.67
N GLN A 378 -65.23 -47.53 145.63
CA GLN A 378 -66.25 -47.24 146.64
C GLN A 378 -67.36 -48.31 146.66
N LYS A 379 -67.79 -48.80 145.49
CA LYS A 379 -68.74 -49.94 145.41
C LYS A 379 -68.17 -51.28 145.90
N ARG A 380 -66.87 -51.54 145.72
CA ARG A 380 -66.23 -52.77 146.23
C ARG A 380 -66.10 -52.76 147.76
N SER A 381 -65.81 -51.61 148.37
CA SER A 381 -65.68 -51.48 149.83
C SER A 381 -67.02 -51.53 150.58
N GLU A 382 -68.10 -51.02 149.99
CA GLU A 382 -69.45 -51.12 150.56
C GLU A 382 -69.96 -52.58 150.63
N LYS A 383 -69.70 -53.38 149.58
CA LYS A 383 -70.01 -54.82 149.55
C LYS A 383 -69.23 -55.63 150.59
N ALA A 384 -67.96 -55.30 150.83
CA ALA A 384 -67.15 -55.97 151.84
C ALA A 384 -67.65 -55.69 153.27
N MET A 385 -68.18 -54.49 153.51
CA MET A 385 -68.77 -54.10 154.80
C MET A 385 -70.11 -54.81 155.04
N GLU A 386 -70.94 -54.93 154.01
CA GLU A 386 -72.23 -55.64 154.08
C GLU A 386 -72.08 -57.13 154.40
N GLU A 387 -71.03 -57.78 153.85
CA GLU A 387 -70.72 -59.19 154.15
C GLU A 387 -70.19 -59.40 155.58
N ALA A 388 -69.47 -58.43 156.16
CA ALA A 388 -69.05 -58.49 157.55
C ALA A 388 -70.22 -58.33 158.54
N VAL A 389 -71.20 -57.49 158.20
CA VAL A 389 -72.45 -57.31 158.99
C VAL A 389 -73.36 -58.54 158.90
N LYS A 390 -73.40 -59.23 157.75
CA LYS A 390 -74.16 -60.49 157.61
C LYS A 390 -73.60 -61.62 158.48
N ARG A 391 -72.27 -61.81 158.48
CA ARG A 391 -71.62 -62.88 159.29
C ARG A 391 -71.85 -62.71 160.80
N THR A 392 -71.75 -61.47 161.31
CA THR A 392 -72.03 -61.19 162.73
C THR A 392 -73.49 -61.40 163.12
N ARG A 393 -74.43 -61.24 162.19
CA ARG A 393 -75.85 -61.48 162.41
C ARG A 393 -76.21 -62.97 162.44
N ASP A 394 -75.58 -63.77 161.58
CA ASP A 394 -75.83 -65.21 161.50
C ASP A 394 -75.22 -65.98 162.70
N GLU A 395 -74.04 -65.56 163.19
CA GLU A 395 -73.42 -66.12 164.41
C GLU A 395 -74.26 -65.85 165.67
N LEU A 396 -74.94 -64.70 165.74
CA LEU A 396 -75.83 -64.37 166.86
C LEU A 396 -77.11 -65.22 166.86
N VAL A 397 -77.61 -65.57 165.68
CA VAL A 397 -78.79 -66.45 165.53
C VAL A 397 -78.44 -67.91 165.86
N GLU A 398 -77.23 -68.35 165.52
CA GLU A 398 -76.71 -69.66 165.94
C GLU A 398 -76.56 -69.76 167.46
N TYR A 399 -76.05 -68.70 168.12
CA TYR A 399 -75.93 -68.64 169.58
C TYR A 399 -77.30 -68.75 170.30
N VAL A 400 -78.34 -68.09 169.76
CA VAL A 400 -79.71 -68.15 170.32
C VAL A 400 -80.36 -69.53 170.10
N ARG A 401 -80.13 -70.17 168.94
CA ARG A 401 -80.64 -71.53 168.66
C ARG A 401 -80.02 -72.57 169.59
N GLU A 402 -78.72 -72.48 169.85
CA GLU A 402 -78.02 -73.43 170.74
C GLU A 402 -78.42 -73.23 172.22
N GLN A 403 -78.73 -72.00 172.63
CA GLN A 403 -79.23 -71.70 173.97
C GLN A 403 -80.66 -72.24 174.21
N GLN A 404 -81.54 -72.17 173.20
CA GLN A 404 -82.87 -72.79 173.27
C GLN A 404 -82.80 -74.33 173.34
N ARG A 405 -81.81 -74.95 172.69
CA ARG A 405 -81.60 -76.42 172.73
C ARG A 405 -81.19 -76.89 174.13
N LEU A 406 -80.33 -76.15 174.83
CA LEU A 406 -79.87 -76.49 176.18
C LEU A 406 -80.98 -76.38 177.25
N ASP A 407 -81.88 -75.40 177.10
CA ASP A 407 -83.04 -75.25 178.00
C ASP A 407 -84.06 -76.37 177.84
N GLN A 408 -84.25 -76.89 176.63
CA GLN A 408 -85.19 -77.99 176.36
C GLN A 408 -84.73 -79.33 176.96
N VAL A 409 -83.41 -79.59 176.91
CA VAL A 409 -82.80 -80.79 177.49
C VAL A 409 -82.85 -80.76 179.03
N THR A 410 -82.70 -79.58 179.63
CA THR A 410 -82.78 -79.40 181.08
C THR A 410 -84.20 -79.65 181.62
N ARG A 411 -85.24 -79.22 180.89
CA ARG A 411 -86.64 -79.50 181.25
C ARG A 411 -87.03 -80.98 181.11
N GLN A 412 -86.57 -81.66 180.05
CA GLN A 412 -86.83 -83.10 179.91
C GLN A 412 -86.22 -83.93 181.03
N ARG A 413 -85.00 -83.59 181.48
CA ARG A 413 -84.35 -84.30 182.60
C ARG A 413 -85.11 -84.16 183.92
N SER A 414 -85.73 -83.00 184.17
CA SER A 414 -86.57 -82.76 185.36
C SER A 414 -87.92 -83.47 185.32
N LEU A 415 -88.53 -83.63 184.14
CA LEU A 415 -89.80 -84.36 183.98
C LEU A 415 -89.59 -85.88 184.12
N SER A 416 -88.49 -86.42 183.58
CA SER A 416 -88.16 -87.84 183.72
C SER A 416 -87.82 -88.23 185.17
N SER A 417 -87.27 -87.34 185.99
CA SER A 417 -87.08 -87.64 187.43
C SER A 417 -88.41 -87.61 188.20
N LEU A 418 -89.36 -86.77 187.78
CA LEU A 418 -90.69 -86.70 188.39
C LEU A 418 -91.54 -87.95 188.08
N GLU A 419 -91.44 -88.47 186.85
CA GLU A 419 -92.06 -89.74 186.44
C GLU A 419 -91.56 -90.93 187.27
N LEU A 420 -90.27 -90.96 187.58
CA LEU A 420 -89.65 -91.98 188.44
C LEU A 420 -90.18 -91.93 189.89
N PHE A 421 -90.50 -90.73 190.40
CA PHE A 421 -91.06 -90.56 191.74
C PHE A 421 -92.57 -90.89 191.81
N LEU A 422 -93.35 -90.49 190.80
CA LEU A 422 -94.80 -90.73 190.79
C LEU A 422 -95.16 -92.20 190.50
N SER A 423 -94.34 -92.89 189.70
CA SER A 423 -94.45 -94.33 189.43
C SER A 423 -94.31 -95.18 190.71
N CYS A 424 -93.40 -94.81 191.62
CA CYS A 424 -93.23 -95.49 192.92
C CYS A 424 -94.42 -95.26 193.87
N ALA A 425 -95.01 -94.06 193.87
CA ALA A 425 -96.16 -93.74 194.72
C ALA A 425 -97.47 -94.43 194.24
N GLN A 426 -97.64 -94.61 192.93
CA GLN A 426 -98.89 -95.15 192.37
C GLN A 426 -99.08 -96.66 192.61
N LYS A 427 -98.02 -97.45 192.75
CA LYS A 427 -98.16 -98.90 192.99
C LYS A 427 -98.10 -99.35 194.44
N GLN A 428 -97.57 -98.53 195.35
CA GLN A 428 -97.84 -98.73 196.79
C GLN A 428 -99.34 -98.50 197.11
N LEU A 429 -100.04 -97.62 196.37
CA LEU A 429 -101.48 -97.41 196.52
C LEU A 429 -102.34 -98.49 195.83
N SER A 430 -101.83 -99.14 194.79
CA SER A 430 -102.52 -100.27 194.15
C SER A 430 -102.53 -101.54 195.02
N ALA A 431 -101.72 -101.58 196.08
CA ALA A 431 -101.69 -102.69 197.05
C ALA A 431 -102.77 -102.57 198.16
N LEU A 432 -103.57 -101.49 198.20
CA LEU A 432 -104.36 -101.14 199.40
C LEU A 432 -105.88 -100.98 199.20
N ILE A 433 -106.43 -101.00 197.97
CA ILE A 433 -107.83 -100.58 197.72
C ILE A 433 -108.70 -101.67 197.02
N ALA A 434 -108.23 -102.91 196.92
CA ALA A 434 -109.10 -104.04 196.60
C ALA A 434 -109.15 -105.03 197.78
N THR A 435 -109.94 -104.68 198.80
CA THR A 435 -110.30 -105.60 199.90
C THR A 435 -111.75 -106.00 199.79
N GLU A 436 -112.00 -107.31 199.71
CA GLU A 436 -113.09 -107.99 200.44
C GLU A 436 -112.68 -109.46 200.70
N PRO A 437 -113.32 -110.19 201.64
CA PRO A 437 -112.68 -110.68 202.86
C PRO A 437 -112.64 -112.23 202.95
N VAL A 438 -112.34 -112.76 204.15
CA VAL A 438 -112.42 -114.17 204.62
C VAL A 438 -111.13 -114.96 204.29
N ASP A 439 -110.38 -115.56 205.22
CA ASP A 439 -110.52 -115.83 206.65
C ASP A 439 -109.13 -116.01 207.29
N ILE A 440 -109.04 -115.63 208.58
CA ILE A 440 -108.39 -116.30 209.73
C ILE A 440 -107.21 -117.23 209.34
N GLU A 441 -105.95 -116.93 209.68
CA GLU A 441 -105.35 -116.89 211.02
C GLU A 441 -103.96 -116.23 210.95
#